data_AF-A0A1Q7VPH0-F1
#
_entry.id   AF-A0A1Q7VPH0-F1
#
_cell.length_a   1.000
_cell.length_b   1.000
_cell.length_c   1.000
_cell.angle_alpha   90.00
_cell.angle_beta   90.00
_cell.angle_gamma   90.00
#
_symmetry.space_group_name_H-M   'P 1'
#
loop_
_entity.id
_entity.type
_entity.pdbx_description
1 polymer ?
#
loop_
_entity_poly.entity_id
_entity_poly.type
_entity_poly.pdbx_seq_one_letter_code
_entity_poly.pdbx_strand_id
1 'polypeptide(L)'
;MASLELMIPTRITSGDFHGFDDVNRYCHQMARAMEALAVDLEVSAAVTRKRLEQLPTGPRGLVARGKARAVARHLERSSDSCYAAARRMGAVMPMLRRALDQSAEKGRTLPKRWAP
;
A
#
# COMPACT_ATOMS: atom_id res chain seq x y z
N MET A 1 -0.04 5.80 -20.52
CA MET A 1 -0.25 5.21 -19.18
C MET A 1 0.86 4.19 -18.98
N ALA A 2 1.79 4.42 -18.07
CA ALA A 2 2.83 3.44 -17.77
C ALA A 2 2.18 2.31 -16.96
N SER A 3 2.06 1.12 -17.56
CA SER A 3 1.69 -0.08 -16.82
C SER A 3 2.87 -0.42 -15.92
N LEU A 4 2.69 -0.31 -14.60
CA LEU A 4 3.67 -0.79 -13.63
C LEU A 4 3.61 -2.32 -13.65
N GLU A 5 4.44 -2.95 -14.50
CA GLU A 5 4.82 -4.36 -14.33
C GLU A 5 5.75 -4.51 -13.11
N LEU A 6 5.27 -4.10 -11.93
CA LEU A 6 5.89 -4.43 -10.66
C LEU A 6 5.33 -5.78 -10.25
N MET A 7 5.96 -6.85 -10.71
CA MET A 7 5.67 -8.20 -10.21
C MET A 7 6.31 -8.34 -8.81
N ILE A 8 5.63 -7.81 -7.80
CA ILE A 8 6.05 -7.93 -6.41
C ILE A 8 5.60 -9.31 -5.90
N PRO A 9 6.52 -10.17 -5.41
CA PRO A 9 6.15 -11.43 -4.81
C PRO A 9 5.19 -11.20 -3.63
N THR A 10 3.95 -11.69 -3.75
CA THR A 10 2.91 -11.54 -2.70
C THR A 10 2.99 -12.63 -1.64
N ARG A 11 3.74 -13.70 -1.92
CA ARG A 11 4.14 -14.72 -0.95
C ARG A 11 5.63 -14.58 -0.71
N ILE A 12 5.98 -14.35 0.54
CA ILE A 12 7.36 -14.23 1.01
C ILE A 12 7.54 -15.12 2.22
N THR A 13 8.66 -15.82 2.24
CA THR A 13 9.14 -16.67 3.30
C THR A 13 10.47 -16.11 3.81
N SER A 14 10.92 -16.55 4.99
CA SER A 14 12.20 -16.12 5.55
C SER A 14 13.42 -16.52 4.71
N GLY A 15 13.25 -17.38 3.70
CA GLY A 15 14.29 -17.78 2.75
C GLY A 15 14.50 -16.80 1.59
N ASP A 16 13.55 -15.90 1.35
CA ASP A 16 13.55 -15.00 0.17
C ASP A 16 14.39 -13.71 0.39
N PHE A 17 14.91 -13.52 1.61
CA PHE A 17 15.72 -12.37 1.98
C PHE A 17 17.10 -12.82 2.45
N HIS A 18 18.15 -12.35 1.77
CA HIS A 18 19.54 -12.67 2.12
C HIS A 18 20.16 -11.63 3.05
N GLY A 19 19.54 -10.46 3.19
CA GLY A 19 19.99 -9.44 4.12
C GLY A 19 19.02 -8.27 4.29
N PHE A 20 19.46 -7.29 5.08
CA PHE A 20 18.70 -6.08 5.39
C PHE A 20 18.31 -5.29 4.14
N ASP A 21 19.20 -5.22 3.15
CA ASP A 21 18.96 -4.45 1.91
C ASP A 21 17.86 -5.06 1.04
N ASP A 22 17.68 -6.39 1.05
CA ASP A 22 16.60 -7.07 0.34
C ASP A 22 15.24 -6.74 0.97
N VAL A 23 15.18 -6.76 2.30
CA VAL A 23 13.99 -6.35 3.07
C VAL A 23 13.68 -4.88 2.80
N ASN A 24 14.70 -4.02 2.82
CA ASN A 24 14.56 -2.60 2.53
C ASN A 24 13.97 -2.36 1.13
N ARG A 25 14.56 -3.02 0.13
CA ARG A 25 14.12 -2.93 -1.27
C ARG A 25 12.68 -3.40 -1.43
N TYR A 26 12.34 -4.54 -0.81
CA TYR A 26 10.98 -5.08 -0.85
C TYR A 26 9.96 -4.13 -0.19
N CYS A 27 10.26 -3.60 1.00
CA CYS A 27 9.38 -2.63 1.67
C CYS A 27 9.15 -1.38 0.81
N HIS A 28 10.19 -0.86 0.14
CA HIS A 28 10.06 0.27 -0.77
C HIS A 28 9.30 -0.05 -2.05
N GLN A 29 9.45 -1.25 -2.60
CA GLN A 29 8.65 -1.70 -3.75
C GLN A 29 7.18 -1.83 -3.39
N MET A 30 6.88 -2.46 -2.24
CA MET A 30 5.51 -2.61 -1.76
C MET A 30 4.88 -1.27 -1.42
N ALA A 31 5.62 -0.33 -0.81
CA ALA A 31 5.13 1.02 -0.55
C ALA A 31 4.72 1.73 -1.86
N ARG A 32 5.55 1.65 -2.91
CA ARG A 32 5.23 2.22 -4.22
C ARG A 32 4.02 1.57 -4.88
N ALA A 33 3.89 0.25 -4.79
CA ALA A 33 2.71 -0.44 -5.31
C ALA A 33 1.43 -0.07 -4.55
N MET A 34 1.50 0.10 -3.23
CA MET A 34 0.37 0.57 -2.42
C MET A 34 -0.04 2.00 -2.77
N GLU A 35 0.93 2.89 -3.03
CA GLU A 35 0.65 4.25 -3.51
C GLU A 35 -0.01 4.24 -4.89
N ALA A 36 0.51 3.44 -5.83
CA ALA A 36 -0.10 3.31 -7.16
C ALA A 36 -1.54 2.78 -7.08
N LEU A 37 -1.78 1.75 -6.26
CA LEU A 37 -3.12 1.22 -6.03
C LEU A 37 -4.05 2.26 -5.40
N ALA A 38 -3.54 3.07 -4.47
CA ALA A 38 -4.31 4.15 -3.85
C ALA A 38 -4.80 5.16 -4.91
N VAL A 39 -3.90 5.59 -5.80
CA VAL A 39 -4.24 6.49 -6.92
C VAL A 39 -5.30 5.87 -7.84
N ASP A 40 -5.15 4.60 -8.21
CA ASP A 40 -6.14 3.91 -9.06
C ASP A 40 -7.52 3.82 -8.40
N LEU A 41 -7.57 3.63 -7.08
CA LEU A 41 -8.81 3.64 -6.30
C LEU A 41 -9.45 5.03 -6.25
N GLU A 42 -8.66 6.11 -6.13
CA GLU A 42 -9.16 7.50 -6.21
C GLU A 42 -9.75 7.81 -7.58
N VAL A 43 -9.04 7.44 -8.64
CA VAL A 43 -9.53 7.61 -10.03
C VAL A 43 -10.83 6.83 -10.21
N SER A 44 -10.90 5.60 -9.72
CA SER A 44 -12.11 4.77 -9.77
C SER A 44 -13.28 5.39 -8.99
N ALA A 45 -13.02 5.97 -7.82
CA ALA A 45 -14.01 6.69 -7.04
C ALA A 45 -14.53 7.94 -7.78
N ALA A 46 -13.63 8.73 -8.36
CA ALA A 46 -13.96 9.92 -9.13
C ALA A 46 -14.80 9.58 -10.38
N VAL A 47 -14.43 8.53 -11.12
CA VAL A 47 -15.21 8.04 -12.27
C VAL A 47 -16.60 7.56 -11.82
N THR A 48 -16.69 6.87 -10.69
CA THR A 48 -17.97 6.43 -10.12
C THR A 48 -18.86 7.63 -9.77
N ARG A 49 -18.30 8.67 -9.14
CA ARG A 49 -18.99 9.94 -8.84
C ARG A 49 -19.47 10.66 -10.10
N LYS A 50 -18.65 10.73 -11.14
CA LYS A 50 -19.05 11.33 -12.42
C LYS A 50 -20.19 10.56 -13.10
N ARG A 51 -20.13 9.22 -13.09
CA ARG A 51 -21.19 8.37 -13.66
C ARG A 51 -22.49 8.45 -12.87
N LEU A 52 -22.41 8.68 -11.56
CA LEU A 52 -23.57 8.90 -10.70
C LEU A 52 -24.41 10.12 -11.13
N GLU A 53 -23.76 11.19 -11.55
CA GLU A 53 -24.42 12.43 -12.03
C GLU A 53 -25.21 12.18 -13.31
N GLN A 54 -24.81 11.20 -14.12
CA GLN A 54 -25.44 10.82 -15.38
C GLN A 54 -26.66 9.89 -15.20
N LEU A 55 -26.88 9.35 -14.00
CA LEU A 55 -28.03 8.47 -13.74
C LEU A 55 -29.35 9.24 -13.75
N PRO A 56 -30.47 8.66 -14.23
CA PRO A 56 -31.79 9.31 -14.21
C PRO A 56 -32.28 9.59 -12.78
N THR A 57 -33.14 10.60 -12.62
CA THR A 57 -33.65 11.10 -11.32
C THR A 57 -34.90 10.37 -10.80
N GLY A 58 -35.41 9.37 -11.53
CA GLY A 58 -36.56 8.59 -11.10
C GLY A 58 -36.31 7.73 -9.85
N PRO A 59 -37.35 7.11 -9.26
CA PRO A 59 -37.25 6.38 -7.98
C PRO A 59 -36.17 5.27 -7.98
N ARG A 60 -36.09 4.49 -9.07
CA ARG A 60 -35.04 3.47 -9.26
C ARG A 60 -33.64 4.09 -9.40
N GLY A 61 -33.57 5.28 -10.01
CA GLY A 61 -32.33 6.05 -10.15
C GLY A 61 -31.82 6.62 -8.83
N LEU A 62 -32.72 7.02 -7.91
CA LEU A 62 -32.34 7.47 -6.56
C LEU A 62 -31.70 6.33 -5.75
N VAL A 63 -32.26 5.12 -5.81
CA VAL A 63 -31.68 3.94 -5.13
C VAL A 63 -30.32 3.58 -5.73
N ALA A 64 -30.20 3.56 -7.06
CA ALA A 64 -28.93 3.31 -7.75
C ALA A 64 -27.86 4.36 -7.39
N ARG A 65 -28.26 5.63 -7.29
CA ARG A 65 -27.39 6.72 -6.84
C ARG A 65 -26.91 6.53 -5.40
N GLY A 66 -27.80 6.11 -4.50
CA GLY A 66 -27.44 5.80 -3.12
C GLY A 66 -26.38 4.68 -3.03
N LYS A 67 -26.58 3.58 -3.77
CA LYS A 67 -25.64 2.45 -3.81
C LYS A 67 -24.29 2.85 -4.41
N ALA A 68 -24.27 3.51 -5.55
CA ALA A 68 -23.00 3.90 -6.17
C ALA A 68 -22.26 4.97 -5.35
N ARG A 69 -22.95 5.84 -4.59
CA ARG A 69 -22.30 6.73 -3.60
C ARG A 69 -21.64 5.96 -2.47
N ALA A 70 -22.23 4.84 -2.03
CA ALA A 70 -21.62 3.98 -1.03
C ALA A 70 -20.36 3.29 -1.58
N VAL A 71 -20.39 2.85 -2.84
CA VAL A 71 -19.23 2.28 -3.54
C VAL A 71 -18.10 3.31 -3.68
N ALA A 72 -18.39 4.51 -4.17
CA ALA A 72 -17.38 5.57 -4.29
C ALA A 72 -16.70 5.89 -2.95
N ARG A 73 -17.48 6.01 -1.87
CA ARG A 73 -16.95 6.20 -0.51
C ARG A 73 -16.13 5.01 0.00
N HIS A 74 -16.47 3.79 -0.41
CA HIS A 74 -15.67 2.62 -0.07
C HIS A 74 -14.32 2.63 -0.78
N LEU A 75 -14.29 2.98 -2.07
CA LEU A 75 -13.06 3.12 -2.85
C LEU A 75 -12.13 4.18 -2.25
N GLU A 76 -12.66 5.32 -1.82
CA GLU A 76 -11.89 6.37 -1.12
C GLU A 76 -11.26 5.86 0.18
N ARG A 77 -12.05 5.20 1.04
CA ARG A 77 -11.51 4.63 2.28
C ARG A 77 -10.45 3.55 2.03
N SER A 78 -10.60 2.78 0.95
CA SER A 78 -9.60 1.80 0.55
C SER A 78 -8.32 2.48 0.07
N SER A 79 -8.42 3.57 -0.70
CA SER A 79 -7.27 4.41 -1.08
C SER A 79 -6.53 4.93 0.16
N ASP A 80 -7.25 5.53 1.11
CA ASP A 80 -6.67 6.02 2.37
C ASP A 80 -5.91 4.92 3.12
N SER A 81 -6.47 3.71 3.13
CA SER A 81 -5.86 2.54 3.75
C SER A 81 -4.57 2.12 3.03
N CYS A 82 -4.55 2.17 1.70
CA CYS A 82 -3.35 1.90 0.90
C CYS A 82 -2.25 2.94 1.15
N TYR A 83 -2.57 4.24 1.18
CA TYR A 83 -1.60 5.28 1.56
C TYR A 83 -1.09 5.11 2.99
N ALA A 84 -1.97 4.74 3.93
CA ALA A 84 -1.55 4.45 5.29
C ALA A 84 -0.59 3.25 5.37
N ALA A 85 -0.84 2.20 4.57
CA ALA A 85 0.04 1.05 4.47
C ALA A 85 1.40 1.44 3.86
N ALA A 86 1.41 2.22 2.78
CA ALA A 86 2.65 2.71 2.16
C ALA A 86 3.52 3.51 3.14
N ARG A 87 2.90 4.44 3.89
CA ARG A 87 3.60 5.22 4.93
C ARG A 87 4.20 4.33 6.01
N ARG A 88 3.45 3.33 6.49
CA ARG A 88 3.95 2.37 7.48
C ARG A 88 5.14 1.60 6.93
N MET A 89 5.07 1.11 5.70
CA MET A 89 6.17 0.38 5.05
C MET A 89 7.42 1.25 4.88
N GLY A 90 7.26 2.52 4.48
CA GLY A 90 8.36 3.48 4.43
C GLY A 90 9.00 3.78 5.79
N ALA A 91 8.23 3.67 6.88
CA ALA A 91 8.71 3.91 8.24
C ALA A 91 9.35 2.68 8.91
N VAL A 92 9.05 1.45 8.44
CA VAL A 92 9.59 0.19 9.03
C VAL A 92 11.11 0.17 8.98
N MET A 93 11.73 0.55 7.87
CA MET A 93 13.17 0.39 7.67
C MET A 93 14.03 1.33 8.52
N PRO A 94 13.69 2.64 8.68
CA PRO A 94 14.32 3.49 9.67
C PRO A 94 14.20 2.98 11.11
N MET A 95 13.05 2.41 11.48
CA MET A 95 12.84 1.84 12.81
C MET A 95 13.69 0.58 13.01
N LEU A 96 13.74 -0.29 12.00
CA LEU A 96 14.54 -1.51 12.03
C LEU A 96 16.03 -1.18 12.12
N ARG A 97 16.51 -0.19 11.35
CA ARG A 97 17.90 0.26 11.38
C ARG A 97 18.30 0.79 12.75
N ARG A 98 17.48 1.66 13.36
CA ARG A 98 17.71 2.16 14.72
C ARG A 98 17.75 1.04 15.76
N ALA A 99 16.89 0.03 15.63
CA ALA A 99 16.89 -1.12 16.53
C ALA A 99 18.16 -1.99 16.39
N LEU A 100 18.68 -2.14 15.16
CA LEU A 100 19.95 -2.81 14.89
C LEU A 100 21.13 -2.02 15.46
N ASP A 101 21.19 -0.71 15.22
CA ASP A 101 22.25 0.17 15.73
C ASP A 101 22.29 0.16 17.27
N GLN A 102 21.13 0.26 17.94
CA GLN A 102 21.03 0.14 19.40
C GLN A 102 21.43 -1.23 19.95
N SER A 103 21.27 -2.30 19.17
CA SER A 103 21.68 -3.65 19.58
C SER A 103 23.20 -3.82 19.48
N ALA A 104 23.80 -3.27 18.43
CA ALA A 104 25.25 -3.23 18.25
C ALA A 104 25.94 -2.42 19.36
N GLU A 105 25.37 -1.25 19.72
CA GLU A 105 25.88 -0.39 20.80
C GLU A 105 25.84 -1.07 22.18
N LYS A 106 24.91 -2.02 22.38
CA LYS A 106 24.80 -2.83 23.61
C LYS A 106 25.66 -4.10 23.60
N GLY A 107 26.56 -4.26 22.63
CA GLY A 107 27.44 -5.43 22.51
C GLY A 107 26.70 -6.74 22.23
N ARG A 108 25.43 -6.69 21.81
CA ARG A 108 24.69 -7.89 21.41
C ARG A 108 25.04 -8.19 19.96
N THR A 109 25.69 -9.33 19.72
CA THR A 109 25.98 -9.79 18.37
C THR A 109 24.68 -10.02 17.62
N LEU A 110 24.51 -9.35 16.48
CA LEU A 110 23.40 -9.61 15.56
C LEU A 110 23.40 -11.10 15.17
N PRO A 111 22.22 -11.69 14.89
CA PRO A 111 22.16 -13.03 14.31
C PRO A 111 23.03 -13.06 13.04
N LYS A 112 23.86 -14.10 12.86
CA LYS A 112 24.81 -14.22 11.73
C LYS A 112 24.23 -13.94 10.33
N ARG A 113 22.91 -14.05 10.15
CA ARG A 113 22.17 -13.72 8.92
C ARG A 113 21.99 -12.21 8.64
N TRP A 114 22.35 -11.34 9.59
CA TRP A 114 22.12 -9.90 9.54
C TRP A 114 23.42 -9.09 9.68
N ALA A 115 24.56 -9.77 9.78
CA ALA A 115 25.86 -9.12 9.65
C ALA A 115 26.09 -8.72 8.18
N PRO A 116 26.71 -7.56 7.91
CA PRO A 116 27.01 -7.11 6.56
C PRO A 116 27.93 -8.07 5.80
#